data_AF-A0A5N5DC77-F1
#
_entry.id   AF-A0A5N5DC77-F1
#
_cell.length_a   1.000
_cell.length_b   1.000
_cell.length_c   1.000
_cell.angle_alpha   90.00
_cell.angle_beta   90.00
_cell.angle_gamma   90.00
#
_symmetry.space_group_name_H-M   'P 1'
#
loop_
_entity.id
_entity.type
_entity.pdbx_description
1 polymer ?
#
loop_
_entity_poly.entity_id
_entity_poly.type
_entity_poly.pdbx_seq_one_letter_code
_entity_poly.pdbx_strand_id
1 'polypeptide(L)'
;MLIKDLDYGLVSGSVGRVVGFADEQAFSQQWSGDEGEGKGAQKSRHHKKEKDRSQLYPVVRFFQKPAKSDGTMTTRVVLCRPAQWTINEKAKLSTRIQVPLVLAYALAVEQTVGRTIEPVNLNLLQGWSENRRGIAYCALSRATGLKALRLRNFEATKIRAHPDVRAFYDGLNLPKGTINHRPPRLLIAFISFRVEALGITGG
;
A
#
# COMPACT_ATOMS: atom_id res chain seq x y z
N MET A 1 -8.16 -0.74 -0.94
CA MET A 1 -7.35 0.28 -1.64
C MET A 1 -8.05 0.67 -2.91
N LEU A 2 -8.05 1.96 -3.22
CA LEU A 2 -8.66 2.53 -4.42
C LEU A 2 -7.79 2.21 -5.66
N ILE A 3 -8.41 1.87 -6.78
CA ILE A 3 -7.71 1.54 -8.05
C ILE A 3 -8.10 2.46 -9.23
N LYS A 4 -8.81 3.55 -8.93
CA LYS A 4 -9.20 4.60 -9.88
C LYS A 4 -9.33 5.91 -9.12
N ASP A 5 -8.82 7.00 -9.69
CA ASP A 5 -8.96 8.32 -9.07
C ASP A 5 -10.43 8.69 -8.96
N LEU A 6 -10.82 9.18 -7.77
CA LEU A 6 -12.15 9.73 -7.54
C LEU A 6 -12.11 11.27 -7.58
N ASP A 7 -11.09 11.87 -6.96
CA ASP A 7 -10.83 13.31 -6.96
C ASP A 7 -9.39 13.61 -6.50
N TYR A 8 -9.04 14.90 -6.38
CA TYR A 8 -7.71 15.35 -5.95
C TYR A 8 -7.27 14.83 -4.57
N GLY A 9 -8.23 14.48 -3.70
CA GLY A 9 -7.96 13.99 -2.35
C GLY A 9 -7.98 12.46 -2.22
N LEU A 10 -8.52 11.75 -3.21
CA LEU A 10 -8.64 10.29 -3.24
C LEU A 10 -8.20 9.76 -4.61
N VAL A 11 -6.90 9.50 -4.70
CA VAL A 11 -6.23 8.98 -5.89
C VAL A 11 -5.98 7.48 -5.81
N SER A 12 -5.63 6.87 -6.94
CA SER A 12 -5.24 5.48 -7.06
C SER A 12 -4.17 5.14 -6.03
N GLY A 13 -4.41 4.04 -5.33
CA GLY A 13 -3.60 3.60 -4.21
C GLY A 13 -4.00 4.21 -2.85
N SER A 14 -5.00 5.09 -2.76
CA SER A 14 -5.55 5.53 -1.47
C SER A 14 -6.06 4.32 -0.68
N VAL A 15 -5.69 4.24 0.61
CA VAL A 15 -6.02 3.11 1.47
C VAL A 15 -7.13 3.51 2.44
N GLY A 16 -8.04 2.59 2.69
CA GLY A 16 -9.16 2.82 3.59
C GLY A 16 -9.70 1.51 4.13
N ARG A 17 -10.57 1.62 5.13
CA ARG A 17 -11.26 0.50 5.76
C ARG A 17 -12.73 0.50 5.33
N VAL A 18 -13.25 -0.65 4.92
CA VAL A 18 -14.69 -0.83 4.70
C VAL A 18 -15.37 -0.74 6.08
N VAL A 19 -16.30 0.19 6.22
CA VAL A 19 -17.05 0.45 7.47
C VAL A 19 -18.51 -0.02 7.39
N GLY A 20 -19.00 -0.34 6.19
CA GLY A 20 -20.35 -0.84 5.99
C GLY A 20 -20.68 -1.06 4.52
N PHE A 21 -21.94 -1.40 4.26
CA PHE A 21 -22.53 -1.48 2.92
C PHE A 21 -23.87 -0.75 2.95
N ALA A 22 -24.11 0.10 1.96
CA ALA A 22 -25.30 0.94 1.90
C ALA A 22 -25.73 1.18 0.45
N ASP A 23 -27.00 1.49 0.24
CA ASP A 23 -27.46 2.18 -0.97
C ASP A 23 -27.35 3.71 -0.79
N GLU A 24 -27.75 4.47 -1.80
CA GLU A 24 -27.59 5.94 -1.80
C GLU A 24 -28.40 6.62 -0.70
N GLN A 25 -29.61 6.11 -0.42
CA GLN A 25 -30.51 6.68 0.57
C GLN A 25 -29.98 6.42 1.98
N ALA A 26 -29.63 5.17 2.27
CA ALA A 26 -29.04 4.78 3.55
C ALA A 26 -27.71 5.50 3.80
N PHE A 27 -26.87 5.65 2.77
CA PHE A 27 -25.60 6.36 2.89
C PHE A 27 -25.82 7.83 3.31
N SER A 28 -26.73 8.52 2.64
CA SER A 28 -27.03 9.94 2.89
C SER A 28 -27.64 10.17 4.28
N GLN A 29 -28.37 9.20 4.82
CA GLN A 29 -28.96 9.29 6.16
C GLN A 29 -27.95 9.01 7.28
N GLN A 30 -27.05 8.03 7.09
CA GLN A 30 -26.19 7.51 8.15
C GLN A 30 -24.78 8.13 8.17
N TRP A 31 -24.30 8.70 7.06
CA TRP A 31 -22.94 9.24 6.93
C TRP A 31 -22.88 10.72 6.51
N SER A 32 -23.97 11.49 6.69
CA SER A 32 -24.04 12.93 6.38
C SER A 32 -23.30 13.86 7.36
N GLY A 33 -22.76 13.32 8.46
CA GLY A 33 -22.05 14.11 9.49
C GLY A 33 -20.56 14.29 9.22
N ASP A 34 -20.02 15.43 9.68
CA ASP A 34 -18.65 15.92 9.41
C ASP A 34 -17.52 14.99 9.92
N GLU A 35 -17.83 14.03 10.80
CA GLU A 35 -16.85 13.08 11.33
C GLU A 35 -16.91 11.66 10.76
N GLY A 36 -17.87 11.32 9.88
CA GLY A 36 -17.87 10.02 9.20
C GLY A 36 -17.76 8.80 10.13
N GLU A 37 -18.08 8.95 11.42
CA GLU A 37 -18.16 7.86 12.38
C GLU A 37 -19.51 7.19 12.20
N GLY A 38 -19.53 6.16 11.34
CA GLY A 38 -20.68 5.29 11.23
C GLY A 38 -21.02 4.75 12.62
N LYS A 39 -22.19 5.11 13.14
CA LYS A 39 -22.72 4.53 14.38
C LYS A 39 -22.63 3.01 14.24
N GLY A 40 -21.84 2.39 15.11
CA GLY A 40 -21.62 0.95 15.11
C GLY A 40 -22.94 0.22 15.00
N ALA A 41 -22.99 -0.83 14.18
CA ALA A 41 -24.19 -1.63 13.97
C ALA A 41 -24.67 -2.26 15.29
N GLN A 42 -25.48 -1.53 16.06
CA GLN A 42 -26.35 -2.13 17.06
C GLN A 42 -27.32 -3.01 16.30
N LYS A 43 -27.16 -4.32 16.44
CA LYS A 43 -28.08 -5.34 15.94
C LYS A 43 -29.45 -5.14 16.60
N SER A 44 -30.30 -4.29 16.03
CA SER A 44 -31.74 -4.34 16.28
C SER A 44 -32.30 -5.50 15.45
N ARG A 45 -32.40 -6.67 16.10
CA ARG A 45 -33.26 -7.75 15.62
C ARG A 45 -34.70 -7.26 15.72
N HIS A 46 -35.30 -6.77 14.63
CA HIS A 46 -36.74 -6.88 14.44
C HIS A 46 -37.17 -6.72 12.97
N HIS A 47 -37.85 -7.78 12.51
CA HIS A 47 -38.81 -7.89 11.40
C HIS A 47 -38.35 -7.65 9.94
N LYS A 48 -38.27 -8.80 9.26
CA LYS A 48 -38.13 -9.05 7.83
C LYS A 48 -39.27 -8.39 7.04
N LYS A 49 -38.93 -7.46 6.14
CA LYS A 49 -39.63 -7.27 4.87
C LYS A 49 -38.58 -7.38 3.79
N GLU A 50 -38.76 -8.38 2.95
CA GLU A 50 -37.96 -8.69 1.76
C GLU A 50 -38.22 -7.60 0.73
N LYS A 51 -37.70 -6.40 1.01
CA LYS A 51 -37.68 -5.27 0.11
C LYS A 51 -36.63 -5.62 -0.95
N ASP A 52 -37.04 -5.49 -2.21
CA ASP A 52 -36.21 -5.59 -3.41
C ASP A 52 -34.74 -5.35 -3.09
N ARG A 53 -33.85 -6.31 -3.38
CA ARG A 53 -32.44 -6.26 -2.96
C ARG A 53 -31.75 -5.08 -3.66
N SER A 54 -31.95 -3.88 -3.13
CA SER A 54 -31.29 -2.67 -3.60
C SER A 54 -29.80 -2.95 -3.59
N GLN A 55 -29.14 -2.67 -4.71
CA GLN A 55 -27.76 -3.04 -4.87
C GLN A 55 -26.91 -2.22 -3.90
N LEU A 56 -26.36 -2.89 -2.89
CA LEU A 56 -25.55 -2.27 -1.85
C LEU A 56 -24.11 -2.09 -2.32
N TYR A 57 -23.51 -0.96 -1.97
CA TYR A 57 -22.13 -0.64 -2.27
C TYR A 57 -21.31 -0.47 -1.00
N PRO A 58 -20.00 -0.79 -1.04
CA PRO A 58 -19.14 -0.64 0.12
C PRO A 58 -18.97 0.83 0.49
N VAL A 59 -19.15 1.11 1.78
CA VAL A 59 -18.83 2.40 2.40
C VAL A 59 -17.41 2.29 2.96
N VAL A 60 -16.51 3.16 2.50
CA VAL A 60 -15.09 3.10 2.84
C VAL A 60 -14.66 4.37 3.54
N ARG A 61 -14.04 4.23 4.71
CA ARG A 61 -13.30 5.31 5.38
C ARG A 61 -11.86 5.30 4.89
N PHE A 62 -11.52 6.25 4.03
CA PHE A 62 -10.17 6.45 3.52
C PHE A 62 -9.31 7.23 4.50
N PHE A 63 -8.04 6.82 4.63
CA PHE A 63 -7.03 7.54 5.39
C PHE A 63 -6.37 8.58 4.49
N GLN A 64 -6.35 9.83 4.90
CA GLN A 64 -5.74 10.93 4.15
C GLN A 64 -4.50 11.42 4.89
N LYS A 65 -3.51 11.93 4.13
CA LYS A 65 -2.30 12.52 4.73
C LYS A 65 -2.70 13.62 5.71
N PRO A 66 -1.95 13.80 6.81
CA PRO A 66 -2.28 14.79 7.82
C PRO A 66 -2.38 16.18 7.17
N ALA A 67 -3.57 16.78 7.26
CA ALA A 67 -3.83 18.12 6.74
C ALA A 67 -3.28 19.22 7.67
N LYS A 68 -2.96 18.87 8.92
CA LYS A 68 -2.49 19.78 9.97
C LYS A 68 -1.08 19.40 10.40
N SER A 69 -0.29 20.40 10.78
CA SER A 69 1.07 20.24 11.34
C SER A 69 1.11 19.40 12.61
N ASP A 70 -0.03 19.22 13.26
CA ASP A 70 -0.23 18.43 14.49
C ASP A 70 -0.15 16.90 14.25
N GLY A 71 0.03 16.45 13.00
CA GLY A 71 0.18 15.04 12.66
C GLY A 71 -1.12 14.22 12.68
N THR A 72 -2.25 14.84 13.02
CA THR A 72 -3.57 14.18 13.05
C THR A 72 -3.97 13.69 11.66
N MET A 73 -4.11 12.37 11.52
CA MET A 73 -4.56 11.73 10.29
C MET A 73 -6.02 12.08 10.04
N THR A 74 -6.31 12.77 8.94
CA THR A 74 -7.71 13.02 8.55
C THR A 74 -8.27 11.80 7.83
N THR A 75 -9.59 11.61 7.92
CA THR A 75 -10.26 10.52 7.22
C THR A 75 -11.45 11.04 6.44
N ARG A 76 -11.80 10.35 5.36
CA ARG A 76 -12.97 10.69 4.53
C ARG A 76 -13.77 9.44 4.23
N VAL A 77 -15.07 9.50 4.45
CA VAL A 77 -15.98 8.40 4.16
C VAL A 77 -16.61 8.57 2.79
N VAL A 78 -16.60 7.52 1.99
CA VAL A 78 -17.14 7.52 0.62
C VAL A 78 -17.94 6.25 0.36
N LEU A 79 -19.08 6.40 -0.31
CA LEU A 79 -19.82 5.31 -0.93
C LEU A 79 -19.17 4.94 -2.27
N CYS A 80 -18.51 3.78 -2.34
CA CYS A 80 -17.77 3.38 -3.54
C CYS A 80 -18.66 2.68 -4.56
N ARG A 81 -19.17 3.44 -5.53
CA ARG A 81 -19.99 2.94 -6.64
C ARG A 81 -19.14 2.24 -7.72
N PRO A 82 -19.74 1.39 -8.58
CA PRO A 82 -19.07 0.83 -9.73
C PRO A 82 -18.59 1.93 -10.66
N ALA A 83 -17.33 1.84 -11.08
CA ALA A 83 -16.76 2.67 -12.12
C ALA A 83 -16.63 1.86 -13.41
N GLN A 84 -16.46 2.55 -14.53
CA GLN A 84 -16.18 1.95 -15.82
C GLN A 84 -14.72 2.18 -16.22
N TRP A 85 -14.12 1.15 -16.84
CA TRP A 85 -12.83 1.21 -17.51
C TRP A 85 -13.03 0.75 -18.95
N THR A 86 -12.49 1.49 -19.91
CA THR A 86 -12.62 1.19 -21.34
C THR A 86 -11.24 1.18 -21.97
N ILE A 87 -10.91 0.13 -22.72
CA ILE A 87 -9.70 0.07 -23.54
C ILE A 87 -10.01 0.75 -24.88
N ASN A 88 -9.17 1.73 -25.25
CA ASN A 88 -9.33 2.59 -26.43
C ASN A 88 -10.67 3.34 -26.45
N GLU A 89 -10.73 4.50 -25.80
CA GLU A 89 -11.97 5.29 -25.62
C GLU A 89 -12.72 5.61 -26.92
N LYS A 90 -11.98 5.78 -28.03
CA LYS A 90 -12.56 6.07 -29.35
C LYS A 90 -13.23 4.85 -30.01
N ALA A 91 -12.64 3.67 -29.86
CA ALA A 91 -13.10 2.43 -30.51
C ALA A 91 -13.86 1.49 -29.56
N LYS A 92 -13.86 1.79 -28.25
CA LYS A 92 -14.45 1.00 -27.16
C LYS A 92 -14.23 -0.51 -27.31
N LEU A 93 -12.98 -0.92 -27.51
CA LEU A 93 -12.64 -2.33 -27.79
C LEU A 93 -13.07 -3.29 -26.67
N SER A 94 -12.97 -2.84 -25.42
CA SER A 94 -13.39 -3.63 -24.26
C SER A 94 -13.75 -2.71 -23.11
N THR A 95 -14.76 -3.10 -22.34
CA THR A 95 -15.25 -2.34 -21.19
C THR A 95 -15.35 -3.26 -19.96
N ARG A 96 -14.95 -2.75 -18.80
CA ARG A 96 -15.14 -3.38 -17.50
C ARG A 96 -15.88 -2.44 -16.57
N ILE A 97 -16.88 -2.95 -15.85
CA ILE A 97 -17.59 -2.22 -14.79
C ILE A 97 -17.35 -2.97 -13.48
N GLN A 98 -16.80 -2.29 -12.47
CA GLN A 98 -16.54 -2.87 -11.14
C GLN A 98 -16.44 -1.77 -10.09
N VAL A 99 -16.63 -2.10 -8.82
CA VAL A 99 -16.28 -1.18 -7.72
C VAL A 99 -14.76 -0.94 -7.75
N PRO A 100 -14.27 0.31 -7.68
CA PRO A 100 -12.85 0.64 -7.84
C PRO A 100 -12.03 0.32 -6.58
N LEU A 101 -12.21 -0.87 -6.00
CA LEU A 101 -11.53 -1.30 -4.79
C LEU A 101 -10.86 -2.66 -4.98
N VAL A 102 -9.67 -2.78 -4.40
CA VAL A 102 -8.96 -4.06 -4.22
C VAL A 102 -8.56 -4.24 -2.75
N LEU A 103 -8.47 -5.50 -2.30
CA LEU A 103 -7.90 -5.82 -1.00
C LEU A 103 -6.44 -5.38 -0.94
N ALA A 104 -6.02 -4.83 0.20
CA ALA A 104 -4.69 -4.23 0.37
C ALA A 104 -3.96 -4.71 1.63
N TYR A 105 -4.31 -5.89 2.14
CA TYR A 105 -3.60 -6.56 3.23
C TYR A 105 -2.26 -7.16 2.76
N ALA A 106 -2.17 -7.51 1.49
CA ALA A 106 -0.96 -7.95 0.82
C ALA A 106 -0.83 -7.18 -0.48
N LEU A 107 0.37 -6.65 -0.73
CA LEU A 107 0.68 -5.86 -1.91
C LEU A 107 1.94 -6.43 -2.56
N ALA A 108 2.01 -6.36 -3.88
CA ALA A 108 3.26 -6.57 -4.58
C ALA A 108 4.23 -5.42 -4.24
N VAL A 109 5.54 -5.69 -4.20
CA VAL A 109 6.53 -4.70 -3.76
C VAL A 109 6.51 -3.47 -4.66
N GLU A 110 6.28 -3.67 -5.96
CA GLU A 110 6.17 -2.63 -6.98
C GLU A 110 5.00 -1.67 -6.72
N GLN A 111 3.98 -2.11 -5.99
CA GLN A 111 2.81 -1.29 -5.61
C GLN A 111 3.09 -0.46 -4.34
N THR A 112 4.24 -0.63 -3.71
CA THR A 112 4.62 0.01 -2.43
C THR A 112 5.62 1.17 -2.58
N VAL A 113 5.94 1.56 -3.83
CA VAL A 113 6.91 2.61 -4.12
C VAL A 113 6.51 3.93 -3.45
N GLY A 114 7.44 4.56 -2.74
CA GLY A 114 7.22 5.83 -2.04
C GLY A 114 6.33 5.74 -0.80
N ARG A 115 5.93 4.54 -0.37
CA ARG A 115 5.11 4.33 0.83
C ARG A 115 5.95 3.83 1.99
N THR A 116 5.60 4.27 3.18
CA THR A 116 6.01 3.65 4.44
C THR A 116 4.93 2.66 4.84
N ILE A 117 5.31 1.42 5.13
CA ILE A 117 4.36 0.36 5.51
C ILE A 117 4.79 -0.17 6.86
N GLU A 118 3.88 -0.18 7.82
CA GLU A 118 4.14 -0.71 9.15
C GLU A 118 2.84 -1.33 9.71
N PRO A 119 2.88 -2.58 10.21
CA PRO A 119 3.98 -3.55 10.17
C PRO A 119 4.16 -4.22 8.78
N VAL A 120 5.37 -4.70 8.49
CA VAL A 120 5.73 -5.41 7.26
C VAL A 120 5.94 -6.89 7.53
N ASN A 121 5.22 -7.74 6.81
CA ASN A 121 5.48 -9.18 6.74
C ASN A 121 5.88 -9.53 5.30
N LEU A 122 7.16 -9.75 5.08
CA LEU A 122 7.74 -9.98 3.77
C LEU A 122 8.09 -11.46 3.59
N ASN A 123 7.54 -12.06 2.52
CA ASN A 123 7.81 -13.44 2.15
C ASN A 123 8.69 -13.49 0.90
N LEU A 124 9.87 -14.10 1.02
CA LEU A 124 10.91 -14.16 -0.01
C LEU A 124 10.96 -15.52 -0.74
N LEU A 125 9.81 -16.14 -0.99
CA LEU A 125 9.72 -17.44 -1.69
C LEU A 125 10.53 -17.48 -3.01
N GLN A 126 11.06 -18.66 -3.34
CA GLN A 126 11.88 -18.98 -4.51
C GLN A 126 11.36 -18.30 -5.79
N GLY A 127 12.13 -17.34 -6.32
CA GLY A 127 11.72 -16.45 -7.41
C GLY A 127 12.53 -15.15 -7.43
N TRP A 128 13.25 -14.85 -6.34
CA TRP A 128 14.21 -13.74 -6.24
C TRP A 128 15.58 -14.08 -6.86
N SER A 129 15.57 -14.76 -8.02
CA SER A 129 16.79 -15.02 -8.81
C SER A 129 17.20 -13.78 -9.63
N GLU A 130 18.29 -13.89 -10.39
CA GLU A 130 18.95 -12.91 -11.28
C GLU A 130 18.10 -11.69 -11.72
N ASN A 131 16.85 -11.92 -12.14
CA ASN A 131 15.95 -10.93 -12.74
C ASN A 131 15.19 -10.05 -11.72
N ARG A 132 15.38 -10.25 -10.42
CA ARG A 132 14.66 -9.52 -9.34
C ARG A 132 15.59 -8.85 -8.33
N ARG A 133 16.83 -8.58 -8.73
CA ARG A 133 17.83 -7.83 -7.95
C ARG A 133 17.27 -6.47 -7.52
N GLY A 134 17.55 -6.06 -6.29
CA GLY A 134 17.10 -4.78 -5.73
C GLY A 134 15.64 -4.73 -5.21
N ILE A 135 14.72 -5.59 -5.67
CA ILE A 135 13.32 -5.57 -5.21
C ILE A 135 13.24 -5.90 -3.70
N ALA A 136 14.06 -6.83 -3.21
CA ALA A 136 14.07 -7.19 -1.79
C ALA A 136 14.51 -6.01 -0.91
N TYR A 137 15.47 -5.20 -1.38
CA TYR A 137 15.84 -3.95 -0.74
C TYR A 137 14.68 -2.95 -0.76
N CYS A 138 13.99 -2.78 -1.90
CA CYS A 138 12.82 -1.91 -1.99
C CYS A 138 11.76 -2.28 -0.95
N ALA A 139 11.46 -3.57 -0.80
CA ALA A 139 10.51 -4.08 0.19
C ALA A 139 10.97 -3.84 1.63
N LEU A 140 12.23 -4.17 1.94
CA LEU A 140 12.82 -3.97 3.26
C LEU A 140 12.85 -2.49 3.67
N SER A 141 13.14 -1.60 2.74
CA SER A 141 13.17 -0.14 2.97
C SER A 141 11.79 0.46 3.27
N ARG A 142 10.68 -0.29 3.13
CA ARG A 142 9.34 0.20 3.48
C ARG A 142 9.10 0.18 4.99
N ALA A 143 9.80 -0.69 5.71
CA ALA A 143 9.68 -0.84 7.16
C ALA A 143 10.45 0.27 7.88
N THR A 144 9.82 0.90 8.88
CA THR A 144 10.41 1.94 9.73
C THR A 144 11.39 1.39 10.76
N GLY A 145 11.23 0.12 11.18
CA GLY A 145 12.01 -0.50 12.24
C GLY A 145 12.06 -2.03 12.16
N LEU A 146 13.03 -2.63 12.87
CA LEU A 146 13.17 -4.10 12.94
C LEU A 146 12.00 -4.77 13.67
N LYS A 147 11.48 -4.13 14.74
CA LYS A 147 10.38 -4.67 15.54
C LYS A 147 9.11 -4.92 14.73
N ALA A 148 8.89 -4.10 13.70
CA ALA A 148 7.73 -4.18 12.83
C ALA A 148 7.99 -4.93 11.51
N LEU A 149 9.15 -5.59 11.38
CA LEU A 149 9.54 -6.36 10.20
C LEU A 149 9.56 -7.86 10.52
N ARG A 150 8.82 -8.64 9.73
CA ARG A 150 8.90 -10.11 9.74
C ARG A 150 9.36 -10.60 8.37
N LEU A 151 10.42 -11.40 8.35
CA LEU A 151 10.95 -12.05 7.16
C LEU A 151 10.59 -13.54 7.15
N ARG A 152 10.19 -14.05 5.98
CA ARG A 152 9.96 -15.49 5.74
C ARG A 152 10.74 -15.92 4.51
N ASN A 153 11.29 -17.14 4.53
CA ASN A 153 12.07 -17.74 3.42
C ASN A 153 13.25 -16.86 2.97
N PHE A 154 13.94 -16.25 3.92
CA PHE A 154 15.08 -15.38 3.65
C PHE A 154 16.34 -16.20 3.33
N GLU A 155 17.03 -15.80 2.27
CA GLU A 155 18.34 -16.36 1.91
C GLU A 155 19.27 -15.21 1.48
N ALA A 156 20.31 -14.96 2.27
CA ALA A 156 21.19 -13.79 2.07
C ALA A 156 21.89 -13.81 0.70
N THR A 157 22.23 -14.99 0.20
CA THR A 157 22.90 -15.20 -1.10
C THR A 157 22.09 -14.65 -2.28
N LYS A 158 20.75 -14.63 -2.17
CA LYS A 158 19.81 -14.21 -3.22
C LYS A 158 19.57 -12.70 -3.24
N ILE A 159 19.99 -11.98 -2.20
CA ILE A 159 19.78 -10.53 -2.13
C ILE A 159 21.06 -9.84 -2.57
N ARG A 160 21.11 -9.46 -3.86
CA ARG A 160 22.27 -8.80 -4.46
C ARG A 160 21.86 -7.57 -5.27
N ALA A 161 22.77 -6.61 -5.34
CA ALA A 161 22.69 -5.48 -6.27
C ALA A 161 22.99 -5.97 -7.70
N HIS A 162 22.48 -5.25 -8.71
CA HIS A 162 22.92 -5.47 -10.09
C HIS A 162 24.38 -5.03 -10.27
N PRO A 163 25.25 -5.83 -10.92
CA PRO A 163 26.65 -5.47 -11.15
C PRO A 163 26.81 -4.09 -11.81
N ASP A 164 26.00 -3.80 -12.84
CA ASP A 164 26.05 -2.51 -13.54
C ASP A 164 25.69 -1.32 -12.65
N VAL A 165 24.71 -1.49 -11.75
CA VAL A 165 24.34 -0.46 -10.77
C VAL A 165 25.50 -0.23 -9.81
N ARG A 166 26.17 -1.30 -9.37
CA ARG A 166 27.35 -1.18 -8.52
C ARG A 166 28.48 -0.43 -9.24
N ALA A 167 28.81 -0.81 -10.47
CA ALA A 167 29.84 -0.16 -11.28
C ALA A 167 29.53 1.33 -11.53
N PHE A 168 28.26 1.65 -11.81
CA PHE A 168 27.81 3.04 -11.97
C PHE A 168 28.05 3.87 -10.70
N TYR A 169 27.61 3.39 -9.53
CA TYR A 169 27.77 4.13 -8.28
C TYR A 169 29.23 4.20 -7.81
N ASP A 170 30.04 3.19 -8.11
CA ASP A 170 31.49 3.21 -7.84
C ASP A 170 32.23 4.24 -8.72
N GLY A 171 31.72 4.54 -9.92
CA GLY A 171 32.27 5.54 -10.84
C GLY A 171 31.83 6.99 -10.57
N LEU A 172 30.95 7.25 -9.59
CA LEU A 172 30.52 8.60 -9.25
C LEU A 172 31.60 9.32 -8.43
N ASN A 173 32.26 10.31 -9.02
CA ASN A 173 33.17 11.23 -8.33
C ASN A 173 32.39 12.18 -7.41
N LEU A 174 32.01 11.70 -6.24
CA LEU A 174 31.32 12.51 -5.23
C LEU A 174 32.35 13.37 -4.47
N PRO A 175 32.08 14.67 -4.24
CA PRO A 175 32.96 15.53 -3.47
C PRO A 175 33.22 14.91 -2.09
N LYS A 176 34.49 14.79 -1.70
CA LYS A 176 34.86 14.33 -0.36
C LYS A 176 34.33 15.36 0.65
N GLY A 177 33.28 14.99 1.39
CA GLY A 177 32.75 15.79 2.51
C GLY A 177 31.34 16.36 2.35
N THR A 178 30.67 16.24 1.19
CA THR A 178 29.28 16.71 1.05
C THR A 178 28.24 15.71 1.57
N ILE A 179 28.68 14.51 1.97
CA ILE A 179 27.80 13.50 2.56
C ILE A 179 28.58 12.81 3.70
N ASN A 180 28.31 13.20 4.95
CA ASN A 180 28.73 12.40 6.11
C ASN A 180 28.08 11.00 6.12
N HIS A 181 27.10 10.78 5.24
CA HIS A 181 26.68 9.46 4.80
C HIS A 181 27.34 9.15 3.46
N ARG A 182 28.39 8.33 3.45
CA ARG A 182 28.96 7.73 2.22
C ARG A 182 27.83 7.44 1.21
N PRO A 183 28.02 7.68 -0.11
CA PRO A 183 27.02 7.30 -1.13
C PRO A 183 26.51 5.91 -0.80
N PRO A 184 25.21 5.62 -0.93
CA PRO A 184 24.57 4.43 -0.40
C PRO A 184 25.31 3.14 -0.83
N ARG A 185 26.36 2.81 -0.08
CA ARG A 185 26.68 1.46 0.35
C ARG A 185 25.46 0.87 1.07
N LEU A 186 24.39 1.64 1.31
CA LEU A 186 23.05 1.25 1.74
C LEU A 186 22.38 0.16 0.88
N LEU A 187 22.83 -0.18 -0.34
CA LEU A 187 22.25 -1.36 -0.98
C LEU A 187 22.87 -2.68 -0.49
N ILE A 188 24.18 -2.71 -0.21
CA ILE A 188 24.93 -3.93 0.16
C ILE A 188 25.23 -3.96 1.67
N ALA A 189 25.64 -2.83 2.24
CA ALA A 189 25.92 -2.69 3.67
C ALA A 189 24.65 -2.58 4.53
N PHE A 190 23.50 -2.16 4.00
CA PHE A 190 22.24 -2.23 4.78
C PHE A 190 21.72 -3.67 4.89
N ILE A 191 22.04 -4.51 3.89
CA ILE A 191 21.85 -5.97 3.98
C ILE A 191 22.88 -6.54 4.96
N SER A 192 24.18 -6.26 4.78
CA SER A 192 25.24 -6.81 5.65
C SER A 192 25.09 -6.39 7.12
N PHE A 193 24.86 -5.11 7.41
CA PHE A 193 24.75 -4.57 8.76
C PHE A 193 23.46 -5.01 9.48
N ARG A 194 22.33 -5.16 8.78
CA ARG A 194 21.11 -5.72 9.40
C ARG A 194 21.09 -7.24 9.45
N VAL A 195 21.80 -7.95 8.56
CA VAL A 195 21.96 -9.41 8.64
C VAL A 195 22.93 -9.80 9.76
N GLU A 196 24.02 -9.05 9.96
CA GLU A 196 24.91 -9.17 11.12
C GLU A 196 24.19 -8.82 12.43
N ALA A 197 23.40 -7.73 12.45
CA ALA A 197 22.61 -7.36 13.62
C ALA A 197 21.45 -8.33 13.94
N LEU A 198 21.09 -9.22 13.01
CA LEU A 198 20.13 -10.32 13.22
C LEU A 198 20.81 -11.59 13.77
N GLY A 199 22.14 -11.58 14.02
CA GLY A 199 22.86 -12.73 14.55
C GLY A 199 22.94 -13.92 13.60
N ILE A 200 22.68 -13.72 12.31
CA ILE A 200 22.75 -14.78 11.29
C ILE A 200 24.16 -14.75 10.69
N THR A 201 25.14 -15.22 11.48
CA THR A 201 26.45 -15.60 10.95
C THR A 201 26.27 -16.90 10.16
N GLY A 202 26.50 -16.85 8.85
CA GLY A 202 26.57 -18.06 8.03
C GLY A 202 27.75 -18.93 8.46
N GLY A 203 27.47 -20.21 8.69
CA GLY A 203 28.44 -21.28 8.47
C GLY A 203 28.47 -21.66 6.99
#